data_AF-A0A7S1WTA3-F1
#
_entry.id   AF-A0A7S1WTA3-F1
#
_cell.length_a   1.000
_cell.length_b   1.000
_cell.length_c   1.000
_cell.angle_alpha   90.00
_cell.angle_beta   90.00
_cell.angle_gamma   90.00
#
_symmetry.space_group_name_H-M   'P 1'
#
loop_
_entity.id
_entity.type
_entity.pdbx_description
1 polymer ?
#
loop_
_entity_poly.entity_id
_entity_poly.type
_entity_poly.pdbx_seq_one_letter_code
_entity_poly.pdbx_strand_id
1 'polypeptide(L)'
;AGASMDAELRSMMKHAYIAVPLSCLLLWLFVGNLFRVFTPVVCMVASYLSGQAVVGLVKQYLSPGLNVQYDDSFVLFIDLALCVDYALFFWTRFAVERASHGFEDSLRQTMQTS
;
A
#
# COMPACT_ATOMS: atom_id res chain seq x y z
N ALA A 1 14.87 26.70 -4.39
CA ALA A 1 13.89 25.72 -3.87
C ALA A 1 13.22 24.92 -5.00
N GLY A 2 12.70 25.55 -6.07
CA GLY A 2 12.04 24.80 -7.17
C GLY A 2 12.93 23.82 -7.94
N ALA A 3 14.16 24.22 -8.29
CA ALA A 3 15.06 23.38 -9.09
C ALA A 3 15.56 22.10 -8.38
N SER A 4 15.65 22.08 -7.03
CA SER A 4 15.99 20.86 -6.29
C SER A 4 14.79 19.92 -6.19
N MET A 5 13.59 20.49 -6.02
CA MET A 5 12.33 19.74 -5.96
C MET A 5 12.03 19.03 -7.30
N ASP A 6 12.29 19.70 -8.43
CA ASP A 6 12.16 19.12 -9.77
C ASP A 6 13.19 18.01 -10.07
N ALA A 7 14.35 18.03 -9.40
CA ALA A 7 15.38 17.02 -9.57
C ALA A 7 15.06 15.76 -8.74
N GLU A 8 14.60 15.93 -7.51
CA GLU A 8 14.14 14.81 -6.67
C GLU A 8 12.91 14.13 -7.25
N LEU A 9 11.91 14.91 -7.70
CA LEU A 9 10.72 14.38 -8.36
C LEU A 9 11.10 13.52 -9.58
N ARG A 10 12.07 13.97 -10.38
CA ARG A 10 12.54 13.23 -11.57
C ARG A 10 13.28 11.94 -11.21
N SER A 11 14.03 11.94 -10.10
CA SER A 11 14.69 10.74 -9.57
C SER A 11 13.65 9.73 -9.06
N MET A 12 12.68 10.20 -8.27
CA MET A 12 11.58 9.39 -7.75
C MET A 12 10.73 8.80 -8.87
N MET A 13 10.40 9.61 -9.88
CA MET A 13 9.67 9.13 -11.06
C MET A 13 10.42 8.05 -11.82
N LYS A 14 11.75 8.15 -11.95
CA LYS A 14 12.57 7.11 -12.60
C LYS A 14 12.55 5.79 -11.82
N HIS A 15 12.68 5.84 -10.49
CA HIS A 15 12.62 4.66 -9.64
C HIS A 15 11.22 4.05 -9.64
N ALA A 16 10.18 4.88 -9.54
CA ALA A 16 8.78 4.45 -9.63
C ALA A 16 8.46 3.81 -10.99
N TYR A 17 9.02 4.34 -12.09
CA TYR A 17 8.82 3.79 -13.43
C TYR A 17 9.31 2.36 -13.59
N ILE A 18 10.28 1.93 -12.78
CA ILE A 18 10.82 0.57 -12.82
C ILE A 18 10.17 -0.29 -11.74
N ALA A 19 10.08 0.23 -10.51
CA ALA A 19 9.56 -0.51 -9.36
C ALA A 19 8.08 -0.86 -9.53
N VAL A 20 7.23 0.11 -9.91
CA VAL A 20 5.78 -0.09 -10.04
C VAL A 20 5.41 -1.20 -11.03
N PRO A 21 5.90 -1.21 -12.29
CA PRO A 21 5.55 -2.31 -13.20
C PRO A 21 6.13 -3.65 -12.73
N LEU A 22 7.30 -3.68 -12.09
CA LEU A 22 7.88 -4.91 -11.56
C LEU A 22 7.02 -5.48 -10.41
N SER A 23 6.54 -4.63 -9.51
CA SER A 23 5.60 -4.97 -8.44
C SER A 23 4.27 -5.47 -9.01
N CYS A 24 3.72 -4.79 -10.03
CA CYS A 24 2.50 -5.20 -10.70
C CYS A 24 2.65 -6.56 -11.40
N LEU A 25 3.81 -6.82 -12.01
CA LEU A 25 4.10 -8.08 -12.71
C LEU A 25 4.30 -9.24 -11.71
N LEU A 26 4.95 -8.98 -10.57
CA LEU A 26 5.02 -9.94 -9.46
C LEU A 26 3.63 -10.24 -8.89
N LEU A 27 2.84 -9.22 -8.56
CA LEU A 27 1.46 -9.39 -8.10
C LEU A 27 0.62 -10.18 -9.12
N TRP A 28 0.78 -9.89 -10.41
CA TRP A 28 0.13 -10.64 -11.47
C TRP A 28 0.54 -12.11 -11.47
N LEU A 29 1.84 -12.40 -11.41
CA LEU A 29 2.38 -13.77 -11.40
C LEU A 29 1.90 -14.58 -10.20
N PHE A 30 1.88 -13.98 -9.01
CA PHE A 30 1.46 -14.67 -7.79
C PHE A 30 -0.03 -14.94 -7.73
N VAL A 31 -0.83 -14.02 -8.27
CA VAL A 31 -2.25 -13.95 -7.94
C VAL A 31 -3.16 -14.24 -9.13
N GLY A 32 -2.64 -14.11 -10.35
CA GLY A 32 -3.28 -14.54 -11.61
C GLY A 32 -4.55 -13.80 -12.03
N ASN A 33 -4.98 -12.80 -11.25
CA ASN A 33 -6.23 -12.07 -11.50
C ASN A 33 -6.03 -10.55 -11.32
N LEU A 34 -6.44 -9.82 -12.35
CA LEU A 34 -6.32 -8.37 -12.49
C LEU A 34 -6.93 -7.60 -11.31
N PHE A 35 -8.08 -8.05 -10.79
CA PHE A 35 -8.73 -7.42 -9.63
C PHE A 35 -7.89 -7.49 -8.35
N ARG A 36 -7.12 -8.56 -8.18
CA ARG A 36 -6.32 -8.77 -6.97
C ARG A 36 -5.01 -7.97 -7.01
N VAL A 37 -4.52 -7.61 -8.20
CA VAL A 37 -3.38 -6.70 -8.40
C VAL A 37 -3.73 -5.26 -7.97
N PHE A 38 -4.99 -4.85 -8.13
CA PHE A 38 -5.43 -3.52 -7.71
C PHE A 38 -5.62 -3.36 -6.20
N THR A 39 -5.86 -4.46 -5.47
CA THR A 39 -6.08 -4.42 -4.01
C THR A 39 -4.97 -3.69 -3.24
N PRO A 40 -3.68 -4.05 -3.39
CA PRO A 40 -2.61 -3.37 -2.66
C PRO A 40 -2.47 -1.89 -3.06
N VAL A 41 -2.75 -1.52 -4.31
CA VAL A 41 -2.68 -0.12 -4.77
C VAL A 41 -3.79 0.72 -4.11
N VAL A 42 -5.01 0.20 -4.06
CA VAL A 42 -6.13 0.87 -3.38
C VAL A 42 -5.85 0.99 -1.88
N CYS A 43 -5.34 -0.06 -1.24
CA CYS A 43 -4.95 -0.04 0.17
C CYS A 43 -3.86 1.00 0.43
N MET A 44 -2.82 1.06 -0.40
CA MET A 44 -1.74 2.04 -0.25
C MET A 44 -2.26 3.48 -0.34
N VAL A 45 -3.10 3.80 -1.34
CA VAL A 45 -3.66 5.15 -1.47
C VAL A 45 -4.55 5.50 -0.27
N ALA A 46 -5.38 4.56 0.18
CA ALA A 46 -6.24 4.77 1.34
C ALA A 46 -5.42 4.97 2.63
N SER A 47 -4.40 4.14 2.85
CA SER A 47 -3.49 4.23 4.00
C SER A 47 -2.76 5.57 4.02
N TYR A 48 -2.16 5.97 2.91
CA TYR A 48 -1.43 7.23 2.81
C TYR A 48 -2.32 8.45 3.08
N LEU A 49 -3.50 8.51 2.45
CA LEU A 49 -4.46 9.60 2.68
C LEU A 49 -4.94 9.64 4.14
N SER A 50 -5.19 8.48 4.74
CA SER A 50 -5.61 8.40 6.14
C SER A 50 -4.49 8.86 7.08
N GLY A 51 -3.23 8.50 6.80
CA GLY A 51 -2.06 8.94 7.55
C GLY A 51 -1.90 10.46 7.52
N GLN A 52 -2.00 11.06 6.32
CA GLN A 52 -1.94 12.52 6.17
C GLN A 52 -3.08 13.23 6.91
N ALA A 53 -4.30 12.67 6.88
CA ALA A 53 -5.43 13.21 7.62
C ALA A 53 -5.19 13.18 9.14
N VAL A 54 -4.68 12.07 9.67
CA VAL A 54 -4.35 11.94 11.10
C VAL A 54 -3.26 12.93 11.51
N VAL A 55 -2.20 13.07 10.71
CA VAL A 55 -1.14 14.06 10.96
C VAL A 55 -1.71 15.49 10.97
N GLY A 56 -2.61 15.80 10.03
CA GLY A 56 -3.31 17.09 10.00
C GLY A 56 -4.12 17.36 11.27
N LEU A 57 -4.89 16.36 11.73
CA LEU A 57 -5.66 16.47 12.98
C LEU A 57 -4.76 16.64 14.21
N VAL A 58 -3.67 15.88 14.30
CA VAL A 58 -2.72 16.00 15.42
C VAL A 58 -2.07 17.38 15.46
N LYS A 59 -1.67 17.92 14.30
CA LYS A 59 -1.14 19.29 14.21
C LYS A 59 -2.16 20.32 14.65
N GLN A 60 -3.42 20.18 14.24
CA GLN A 60 -4.46 21.16 14.55
C GLN A 60 -4.88 21.15 16.02
N TYR A 61 -4.97 19.96 16.63
CA TYR A 61 -5.62 19.80 17.94
C TYR A 61 -4.67 19.48 19.10
N LEU A 62 -3.54 18.80 18.87
CA LEU A 62 -2.65 18.36 19.95
C LEU A 62 -1.35 19.14 20.00
N SER A 63 -0.74 19.47 18.85
CA SER A 63 0.57 20.15 18.84
C SER A 63 0.74 21.03 17.58
N PRO A 64 0.37 22.32 17.66
CA PRO A 64 0.47 23.26 16.54
C PRO A 64 1.91 23.54 16.09
N GLY A 65 2.89 23.29 16.96
CA GLY A 65 4.32 23.46 16.68
C GLY A 65 5.00 22.21 16.11
N LEU A 66 4.26 21.12 15.90
CA LEU A 66 4.83 19.85 15.47
C LEU A 66 5.22 19.93 13.98
N ASN A 67 6.48 20.26 13.70
CA ASN A 67 7.02 20.28 12.34
C ASN A 67 7.57 18.90 12.00
N VAL A 68 6.67 17.95 11.76
CA VAL A 68 7.09 16.64 11.24
C VAL A 68 7.54 16.81 9.78
N GLN A 69 8.84 16.64 9.56
CA GLN A 69 9.42 16.48 8.24
C GLN A 69 9.73 15.00 8.09
N TYR A 70 8.82 14.26 7.46
CA TYR A 70 9.10 12.93 6.97
C TYR A 70 9.37 13.02 5.48
N ASP A 71 10.24 12.15 4.99
CA ASP A 71 10.38 11.94 3.55
C ASP A 71 9.14 11.14 3.07
N ASP A 72 8.23 11.81 2.37
CA ASP A 72 7.01 11.21 1.83
C ASP A 72 7.31 9.98 0.96
N SER A 73 8.49 9.92 0.34
CA SER A 73 8.87 8.77 -0.50
C SER A 73 9.25 7.55 0.30
N PHE A 74 9.85 7.75 1.47
CA PHE A 74 10.12 6.65 2.38
C PHE A 74 8.82 6.07 2.94
N VAL A 75 7.86 6.93 3.29
CA VAL A 75 6.53 6.52 3.75
C VAL A 75 5.79 5.74 2.67
N LEU A 76 5.72 6.28 1.45
CA LEU A 76 5.07 5.61 0.32
C LEU A 76 5.73 4.28 -0.04
N PHE A 77 7.05 4.19 0.05
CA PHE A 77 7.78 2.95 -0.19
C PHE A 77 7.43 1.86 0.84
N ILE A 78 7.39 2.22 2.13
CA ILE A 78 6.99 1.30 3.20
C ILE A 78 5.53 0.91 3.06
N ASP A 79 4.64 1.88 2.83
CA ASP A 79 3.20 1.63 2.67
C ASP A 79 2.94 0.68 1.50
N LEU A 80 3.63 0.89 0.37
CA LEU A 80 3.51 0.00 -0.79
C LEU A 80 3.99 -1.41 -0.45
N ALA A 81 5.14 -1.55 0.19
CA ALA A 81 5.69 -2.87 0.59
C ALA A 81 4.72 -3.61 1.52
N LEU A 82 4.24 -2.95 2.57
CA LEU A 82 3.29 -3.54 3.53
C LEU A 82 1.97 -3.91 2.86
N CYS A 83 1.42 -3.02 2.02
CA CYS A 83 0.15 -3.31 1.32
C CYS A 83 0.29 -4.49 0.37
N VAL A 84 1.43 -4.63 -0.31
CA VAL A 84 1.73 -5.78 -1.17
C VAL A 84 1.82 -7.07 -0.34
N ASP A 85 2.55 -7.07 0.76
CA ASP A 85 2.73 -8.24 1.62
C ASP A 85 1.39 -8.69 2.23
N TYR A 86 0.60 -7.76 2.78
CA TYR A 86 -0.72 -8.07 3.33
C TYR A 86 -1.71 -8.55 2.26
N ALA A 87 -1.71 -7.93 1.08
CA ALA A 87 -2.58 -8.37 -0.01
C ALA A 87 -2.19 -9.78 -0.50
N LEU A 88 -0.90 -10.07 -0.67
CA LEU A 88 -0.41 -11.39 -1.06
C LEU A 88 -0.81 -12.44 -0.02
N PHE A 89 -0.60 -12.16 1.26
CA PHE A 89 -0.96 -13.08 2.33
C PHE A 89 -2.47 -13.34 2.38
N PHE A 90 -3.28 -12.27 2.32
CA PHE A 90 -4.73 -12.38 2.29
C PHE A 90 -5.21 -13.20 1.09
N TRP A 91 -4.75 -12.91 -0.13
CA TRP A 91 -5.23 -13.59 -1.32
C TRP A 91 -4.77 -15.04 -1.42
N THR A 92 -3.56 -15.35 -0.95
CA THR A 92 -3.06 -16.74 -0.90
C THR A 92 -3.85 -17.55 0.12
N ARG A 93 -4.09 -17.01 1.31
CA ARG A 93 -4.90 -17.66 2.35
C ARG A 93 -6.36 -17.83 1.89
N PHE A 94 -6.96 -16.78 1.35
CA PHE A 94 -8.32 -16.83 0.83
C PHE A 94 -8.46 -17.88 -0.28
N ALA A 95 -7.47 -18.02 -1.17
CA ALA A 95 -7.51 -19.05 -2.22
C ALA A 95 -7.50 -20.47 -1.65
N VAL A 96 -6.72 -20.72 -0.59
CA VAL A 96 -6.68 -22.01 0.12
C VAL A 96 -8.02 -22.29 0.79
N GLU A 97 -8.57 -21.35 1.54
CA GLU A 97 -9.85 -21.53 2.24
C GLU A 97 -11.03 -21.66 1.25
N ARG A 98 -10.98 -20.93 0.13
CA ARG A 98 -11.99 -21.00 -0.95
C ARG A 98 -12.04 -22.38 -1.62
N ALA A 99 -10.94 -23.12 -1.61
CA ALA A 99 -10.91 -24.48 -2.16
C ALA A 99 -11.70 -25.49 -1.30
N SER A 100 -11.90 -25.19 -0.01
CA SER A 100 -12.52 -26.12 0.95
C SER A 100 -13.87 -25.65 1.52
N HIS A 101 -14.18 -24.35 1.48
CA HIS A 101 -15.35 -23.79 2.16
C HIS A 101 -16.29 -22.99 1.24
N GLY A 102 -17.45 -22.53 1.74
CA GLY A 102 -18.33 -21.54 1.12
C GLY A 102 -17.74 -20.12 1.16
N PHE A 103 -18.23 -19.16 0.36
CA PHE A 103 -17.57 -17.85 0.19
C PHE A 103 -17.47 -17.09 1.52
N GLU A 104 -18.57 -17.01 2.25
CA GLU A 104 -18.63 -16.33 3.55
C GLU A 104 -17.75 -17.01 4.59
N ASP A 105 -17.77 -18.34 4.66
CA ASP A 105 -16.93 -19.12 5.57
C ASP A 105 -15.44 -18.95 5.26
N SER A 106 -15.08 -18.96 3.97
CA SER A 106 -13.69 -18.75 3.51
C SER A 106 -13.20 -17.36 3.92
N LEU A 107 -14.03 -16.33 3.76
CA LEU A 107 -13.69 -14.97 4.12
C LEU A 107 -13.51 -14.85 5.64
N ARG A 108 -14.46 -15.37 6.42
CA ARG A 108 -14.42 -15.35 7.88
C ARG A 108 -13.17 -16.04 8.42
N GLN A 109 -12.87 -17.22 7.90
CA GLN A 109 -11.71 -18.01 8.34
C GLN A 109 -10.38 -17.38 7.91
N THR A 110 -10.34 -16.77 6.71
CA THR A 110 -9.19 -15.97 6.28
C THR A 110 -8.94 -14.82 7.26
N MET A 111 -9.96 -14.05 7.63
CA MET A 111 -9.82 -12.92 8.55
C MET A 111 -9.43 -13.31 9.99
N GLN A 112 -9.73 -14.55 10.41
CA GLN A 112 -9.34 -15.06 11.73
C GLN A 112 -7.90 -15.62 11.76
N THR A 113 -7.33 -15.93 10.60
CA THR A 113 -6.02 -16.59 10.47
C THR A 113 -4.98 -15.74 9.74
N SER A 114 -5.39 -14.56 9.26
CA SER A 114 -4.52 -13.59 8.59
C SER A 114 -4.01 -12.51 9.55
#